data_AF-A0A920PU92-F1
#
_entry.id   AF-A0A920PU92-F1
#
_cell.length_a   1.000
_cell.length_b   1.000
_cell.length_c   1.000
_cell.angle_alpha   90.00
_cell.angle_beta   90.00
_cell.angle_gamma   90.00
#
_symmetry.space_group_name_H-M   'P 1'
#
loop_
_entity.id
_entity.type
_entity.pdbx_description
1 polymer ?
#
loop_
_entity_poly.entity_id
_entity_poly.type
_entity_poly.pdbx_seq_one_letter_code
_entity_poly.pdbx_strand_id
1 'polypeptide(L)'
;MILFVTTADTDLLTADRALENLPADFSEVKAFNPANLTPPSSSGDTSNGSSTEGQQQEILEAAAQSDVVVLRLRGGKAVNAGDFRPLVLLCHQKGIPLIACPGHQEWDQELVAACNVPPSELDTVFSYLIMGGVSNFQNLFLFLSDSYLGSDYGHEAPAEVPWEGVYHPEEADGQTAQEFIDRRFLAGRPSVAVLFYRAYWMSGNLLTIDALIRRFEQLEVNVLPIYSFSLKHSPEGDGQGNRTFSEMLCDANGQSRVHCIVNTMGMSMTDLEQDGATFATGPQVDYLDQLNVPIIQGIFSTGKESDWEDSELGLGPIDTAMSVALPEFDGRIITVPISFKEEVASPANSNSDKGNSGKMDARLQRNLPRLDRIDFLARLSAKWARLRLKSNAENASQSSSATIQPKTPVWATLWGWTLLPR
;
A
#
# COMPACT_ATOMS: atom_id res chain seq x y z
N MET A 1 15.13 26.26 0.61
CA MET A 1 14.60 25.06 -0.08
C MET A 1 15.11 23.80 0.59
N ILE A 2 14.22 22.85 0.85
CA ILE A 2 14.57 21.50 1.33
C ILE A 2 14.64 20.56 0.12
N LEU A 3 15.70 19.76 0.02
CA LEU A 3 15.81 18.68 -0.97
C LEU A 3 15.55 17.32 -0.32
N PHE A 4 14.53 16.59 -0.77
CA PHE A 4 14.18 15.26 -0.27
C PHE A 4 14.35 14.19 -1.36
N VAL A 5 15.35 13.34 -1.21
CA VAL A 5 15.63 12.25 -2.17
C VAL A 5 15.30 10.92 -1.50
N THR A 6 14.39 10.15 -2.08
CA THR A 6 13.96 8.85 -1.53
C THR A 6 13.75 7.82 -2.63
N THR A 7 14.12 6.56 -2.37
CA THR A 7 13.82 5.46 -3.29
C THR A 7 12.41 4.87 -3.11
N ALA A 8 11.59 5.46 -2.24
CA ALA A 8 10.24 4.97 -1.94
C ALA A 8 9.18 5.98 -2.38
N ASP A 9 8.34 5.61 -3.36
CA ASP A 9 7.23 6.46 -3.82
C ASP A 9 6.23 6.78 -2.70
N THR A 10 6.07 5.88 -1.72
CA THR A 10 5.21 6.11 -0.55
C THR A 10 5.69 7.31 0.27
N ASP A 11 6.99 7.57 0.33
CA ASP A 11 7.53 8.71 1.05
C ASP A 11 7.24 10.01 0.31
N LEU A 12 7.37 10.02 -1.02
CA LEU A 12 7.01 11.18 -1.84
C LEU A 12 5.52 11.51 -1.70
N LEU A 13 4.65 10.50 -1.76
CA LEU A 13 3.21 10.71 -1.55
C LEU A 13 2.88 11.19 -0.13
N THR A 14 3.56 10.64 0.88
CA THR A 14 3.38 11.09 2.28
C THR A 14 3.85 12.54 2.44
N ALA A 15 4.98 12.89 1.80
CA ALA A 15 5.52 14.25 1.81
C ALA A 15 4.59 15.25 1.13
N ASP A 16 4.09 14.93 -0.07
CA ASP A 16 3.10 15.74 -0.81
C ASP A 16 1.91 16.10 0.08
N ARG A 17 1.31 15.07 0.70
CA ARG A 17 0.14 15.22 1.60
C ARG A 17 0.48 15.93 2.92
N ALA A 18 1.67 15.74 3.46
CA ALA A 18 2.14 16.45 4.64
C ALA A 18 2.20 17.97 4.38
N LEU A 19 2.76 18.34 3.24
CA LEU A 19 2.99 19.72 2.83
C LEU A 19 1.71 20.50 2.49
N GLU A 20 0.63 19.81 2.09
CA GLU A 20 -0.69 20.41 1.88
C GLU A 20 -1.20 21.18 3.12
N ASN A 21 -0.92 20.66 4.33
CA ASN A 21 -1.42 21.24 5.58
C ASN A 21 -0.42 22.19 6.27
N LEU A 22 0.75 22.44 5.68
CA LEU A 22 1.71 23.40 6.22
C LEU A 22 1.34 24.85 5.88
N PRO A 23 1.82 25.84 6.66
CA PRO A 23 1.57 27.27 6.43
C PRO A 23 1.85 27.71 4.98
N ALA A 24 1.09 28.68 4.45
CA ALA A 24 1.20 29.09 3.05
C ALA A 24 2.56 29.69 2.67
N ASP A 25 3.29 30.22 3.65
CA ASP A 25 4.65 30.77 3.56
C ASP A 25 5.74 29.72 3.80
N PHE A 26 5.37 28.45 4.01
CA PHE A 26 6.33 27.36 4.13
C PHE A 26 7.16 27.22 2.85
N SER A 27 8.48 27.03 3.02
CA SER A 27 9.42 26.96 1.91
C SER A 27 9.17 25.77 0.98
N GLU A 28 9.48 25.95 -0.30
CA GLU A 28 9.37 24.87 -1.28
C GLU A 28 10.27 23.68 -0.92
N VAL A 29 9.70 22.49 -1.13
CA VAL A 29 10.41 21.20 -1.06
C VAL A 29 10.59 20.68 -2.47
N LYS A 30 11.83 20.41 -2.87
CA LYS A 30 12.10 19.68 -4.11
C LYS A 30 12.34 18.22 -3.76
N ALA A 31 11.66 17.29 -4.45
CA ALA A 31 11.74 15.89 -4.10
C ALA A 31 11.90 14.97 -5.31
N PHE A 32 12.72 13.93 -5.14
CA PHE A 32 13.05 12.99 -6.19
C PHE A 32 12.96 11.54 -5.72
N ASN A 33 12.45 10.70 -6.62
CA ASN A 33 12.80 9.30 -6.65
C ASN A 33 13.71 9.06 -7.86
N PRO A 34 14.98 8.66 -7.66
CA PRO A 34 15.93 8.44 -8.76
C PRO A 34 15.38 7.52 -9.85
N ALA A 35 14.58 6.50 -9.50
CA ALA A 35 13.98 5.58 -10.45
C ALA A 35 12.99 6.28 -11.43
N ASN A 36 12.31 7.33 -10.97
CA ASN A 36 11.28 8.06 -11.72
C ASN A 36 11.87 9.15 -12.63
N LEU A 37 13.19 9.41 -12.55
CA LEU A 37 13.87 10.38 -13.41
C LEU A 37 14.18 9.84 -14.81
N THR A 38 14.02 8.53 -15.02
CA THR A 38 14.17 7.91 -16.34
C THR A 38 13.07 8.39 -17.29
N PRO A 39 13.39 8.95 -18.48
CA PRO A 39 12.36 9.21 -19.48
C PRO A 39 11.74 7.88 -19.95
N PRO A 40 10.43 7.82 -20.23
CA PRO A 40 9.82 6.64 -20.83
C PRO A 40 10.55 6.37 -22.15
N SER A 41 11.21 5.22 -22.24
CA SER A 41 11.98 4.84 -23.41
C SER A 41 11.06 4.73 -24.62
N SER A 42 11.11 5.73 -25.52
CA SER A 42 10.75 5.51 -26.91
C SER A 42 11.79 4.58 -27.51
N SER A 43 11.36 3.38 -27.91
CA SER A 43 12.04 2.45 -28.81
C SER A 43 13.48 2.02 -28.46
N GLY A 44 13.61 0.82 -27.90
CA GLY A 44 14.44 -0.25 -28.48
C GLY A 44 15.96 -0.09 -28.59
N ASP A 45 16.61 0.91 -28.01
CA ASP A 45 18.07 1.06 -28.11
C ASP A 45 18.78 0.84 -26.76
N THR A 46 19.24 -0.40 -26.55
CA THR A 46 20.14 -0.77 -25.46
C THR A 46 21.57 -0.34 -25.80
N SER A 47 21.83 0.97 -25.77
CA SER A 47 23.20 1.49 -25.70
C SER A 47 23.40 2.23 -24.37
N ASN A 48 24.24 1.62 -23.54
CA ASN A 48 24.56 1.99 -22.16
C ASN A 48 25.25 3.37 -22.06
N GLY A 49 24.84 4.19 -21.09
CA GLY A 49 25.69 5.22 -20.48
C GLY A 49 25.04 6.57 -20.12
N SER A 50 24.01 7.03 -20.84
CA SER A 50 23.60 8.45 -20.77
C SER A 50 22.42 8.77 -19.84
N SER A 51 21.61 7.79 -19.44
CA SER A 51 20.41 8.04 -18.63
C SER A 51 20.73 8.33 -17.16
N THR A 52 21.65 7.58 -16.55
CA THR A 52 22.01 7.73 -15.13
C THR A 52 22.75 9.04 -14.85
N GLU A 53 23.61 9.49 -15.77
CA GLU A 53 24.34 10.76 -15.63
C GLU A 53 23.39 11.97 -15.62
N GLY A 54 22.37 11.98 -16.48
CA GLY A 54 21.35 13.03 -16.50
C GLY A 54 20.47 13.06 -15.25
N GLN A 55 20.08 11.89 -14.73
CA GLN A 55 19.31 11.77 -13.48
C GLN A 55 20.08 12.34 -12.29
N GLN A 56 21.35 11.97 -12.20
CA GLN A 56 22.22 12.41 -11.12
C GLN A 56 22.49 13.91 -11.21
N GLN A 57 22.64 14.44 -12.42
CA GLN A 57 22.84 15.87 -12.64
C GLN A 57 21.69 16.72 -12.10
N GLU A 58 20.43 16.32 -12.33
CA GLU A 58 19.26 17.06 -11.84
C GLU A 58 19.20 17.10 -10.30
N ILE A 59 19.53 15.99 -9.64
CA ILE A 59 19.62 15.91 -8.17
C ILE A 59 20.78 16.79 -7.66
N LEU A 60 21.93 16.79 -8.33
CA LEU A 60 23.09 17.60 -7.94
C LEU A 60 22.83 19.11 -8.11
N GLU A 61 22.13 19.51 -9.18
CA GLU A 61 21.74 20.90 -9.41
C GLU A 61 20.74 21.38 -8.34
N ALA A 62 19.76 20.56 -8.00
CA ALA A 62 18.85 20.84 -6.89
C ALA A 62 19.60 20.95 -5.55
N ALA A 63 20.51 20.02 -5.28
CA ALA A 63 21.31 20.03 -4.05
C ALA A 63 22.17 21.29 -3.95
N ALA A 64 22.75 21.74 -5.07
CA ALA A 64 23.54 22.96 -5.12
C ALA A 64 22.77 24.24 -4.74
N GLN A 65 21.43 24.20 -4.75
CA GLN A 65 20.52 25.30 -4.44
C GLN A 65 19.71 25.06 -3.15
N SER A 66 19.91 23.93 -2.47
CA SER A 66 19.19 23.57 -1.25
C SER A 66 19.91 24.05 0.01
N ASP A 67 19.13 24.37 1.04
CA ASP A 67 19.64 24.70 2.38
C ASP A 67 19.85 23.45 3.24
N VAL A 68 19.18 22.33 2.91
CA VAL A 68 19.35 21.02 3.54
C VAL A 68 18.96 19.91 2.56
N VAL A 69 19.69 18.79 2.62
CA VAL A 69 19.45 17.58 1.85
C VAL A 69 19.12 16.41 2.77
N VAL A 70 17.98 15.78 2.55
CA VAL A 70 17.60 14.50 3.19
C VAL A 70 17.63 13.40 2.14
N LEU A 71 18.41 12.36 2.39
CA LEU A 71 18.59 11.20 1.52
C LEU A 71 18.09 9.95 2.24
N ARG A 72 17.06 9.29 1.70
CA ARG A 72 16.52 8.04 2.27
C ARG A 72 16.59 6.89 1.28
N LEU A 73 17.37 5.86 1.59
CA LEU A 73 17.62 4.75 0.67
C LEU A 73 17.10 3.43 1.25
N ARG A 74 16.21 2.75 0.53
CA ARG A 74 15.87 1.35 0.83
C ARG A 74 16.97 0.43 0.27
N GLY A 75 17.66 -0.28 1.15
CA GLY A 75 18.73 -1.21 0.80
C GLY A 75 18.24 -2.29 -0.17
N GLY A 76 18.72 -2.22 -1.41
CA GLY A 76 18.40 -3.16 -2.48
C GLY A 76 19.32 -2.93 -3.68
N LYS A 77 19.60 -4.00 -4.44
CA LYS A 77 20.61 -4.05 -5.53
C LYS A 77 20.52 -2.97 -6.62
N ALA A 78 19.45 -2.17 -6.66
CA ALA A 78 19.21 -1.15 -7.68
C ALA A 78 19.85 0.21 -7.36
N VAL A 79 20.20 0.47 -6.10
CA VAL A 79 20.77 1.75 -5.66
C VAL A 79 21.84 1.47 -4.63
N ASN A 80 23.12 1.56 -5.03
CA ASN A 80 24.23 1.43 -4.11
C ASN A 80 24.50 2.80 -3.47
N ALA A 81 24.90 2.83 -2.20
CA ALA A 81 25.32 4.08 -1.54
C ALA A 81 26.42 4.82 -2.33
N GLY A 82 27.24 4.08 -3.09
CA GLY A 82 28.24 4.63 -4.01
C GLY A 82 27.68 5.53 -5.12
N ASP A 83 26.44 5.32 -5.56
CA ASP A 83 25.81 6.11 -6.64
C ASP A 83 25.58 7.57 -6.19
N PHE A 84 25.44 7.82 -4.88
CA PHE A 84 25.28 9.16 -4.32
C PHE A 84 26.59 9.82 -3.88
N ARG A 85 27.75 9.20 -4.13
CA ARG A 85 29.04 9.78 -3.72
C ARG A 85 29.24 11.22 -4.22
N PRO A 86 28.89 11.59 -5.47
CA PRO A 86 28.98 12.99 -5.91
C PRO A 86 28.07 13.95 -5.14
N LEU A 87 26.88 13.51 -4.71
CA LEU A 87 25.98 14.30 -3.86
C LEU A 87 26.59 14.55 -2.49
N VAL A 88 27.15 13.49 -1.87
CA VAL A 88 27.86 13.60 -0.59
C VAL A 88 29.03 14.58 -0.71
N LEU A 89 29.87 14.43 -1.74
CA LEU A 89 31.00 15.33 -1.97
C LEU A 89 30.57 16.79 -2.15
N LEU A 90 29.51 17.03 -2.92
CA LEU A 90 28.96 18.36 -3.14
C LEU A 90 28.49 18.99 -1.83
N CYS A 91 27.72 18.26 -1.02
CA CYS A 91 27.20 18.75 0.26
C CYS A 91 28.34 19.09 1.22
N HIS A 92 29.35 18.22 1.34
CA HIS A 92 30.52 18.46 2.18
C HIS A 92 31.36 19.65 1.70
N GLN A 93 31.60 19.79 0.39
CA GLN A 93 32.38 20.90 -0.17
C GLN A 93 31.69 22.26 0.01
N LYS A 94 30.35 22.29 -0.10
CA LYS A 94 29.56 23.52 0.04
C LYS A 94 29.10 23.79 1.48
N GLY A 95 29.31 22.86 2.41
CA GLY A 95 28.80 22.96 3.77
C GLY A 95 27.28 22.84 3.87
N ILE A 96 26.63 22.16 2.92
CA ILE A 96 25.18 21.92 2.93
C ILE A 96 24.90 20.76 3.90
N PRO A 97 24.02 20.94 4.89
CA PRO A 97 23.54 19.86 5.76
C PRO A 97 22.99 18.67 4.96
N LEU A 98 23.58 17.50 5.19
CA LEU A 98 23.21 16.23 4.57
C LEU A 98 22.84 15.24 5.67
N ILE A 99 21.62 14.70 5.56
CA ILE A 99 21.05 13.71 6.47
C ILE A 99 20.69 12.49 5.65
N ALA A 100 21.49 11.42 5.78
CA ALA A 100 21.31 10.18 5.04
C ALA A 100 20.80 9.06 5.97
N CYS A 101 19.62 8.52 5.64
CA CYS A 101 18.90 7.54 6.46
C CYS A 101 18.64 6.25 5.69
N PRO A 102 18.77 5.07 6.32
CA PRO A 102 18.31 3.83 5.72
C PRO A 102 16.78 3.77 5.67
N GLY A 103 16.27 2.96 4.75
CA GLY A 103 14.83 2.72 4.57
C GLY A 103 14.25 1.65 5.51
N HIS A 104 15.07 1.07 6.39
CA HIS A 104 14.70 0.07 7.39
C HIS A 104 15.21 0.50 8.78
N GLN A 105 14.76 -0.20 9.83
CA GLN A 105 15.05 0.16 11.22
C GLN A 105 16.53 -0.01 11.62
N GLU A 106 17.29 -0.81 10.88
CA GLU A 106 18.72 -1.00 11.15
C GLU A 106 19.56 0.17 10.61
N TRP A 107 20.53 0.63 11.39
CA TRP A 107 21.46 1.67 10.99
C TRP A 107 22.44 1.18 9.92
N ASP A 108 22.71 2.04 8.95
CA ASP A 108 23.70 1.82 7.90
C ASP A 108 24.94 2.69 8.16
N GLN A 109 26.11 2.06 8.34
CA GLN A 109 27.35 2.76 8.67
C GLN A 109 27.82 3.70 7.56
N GLU A 110 27.61 3.35 6.28
CA GLU A 110 28.01 4.18 5.15
C GLU A 110 27.13 5.43 5.06
N LEU A 111 25.82 5.29 5.27
CA LEU A 111 24.90 6.43 5.30
C LEU A 111 25.17 7.35 6.50
N VAL A 112 25.38 6.78 7.68
CA VAL A 112 25.74 7.57 8.88
C VAL A 112 27.05 8.33 8.65
N ALA A 113 28.07 7.68 8.06
CA ALA A 113 29.35 8.32 7.76
C ALA A 113 29.27 9.41 6.67
N ALA A 114 28.24 9.36 5.81
CA ALA A 114 28.01 10.39 4.80
C ALA A 114 27.42 11.69 5.37
N CYS A 115 26.76 11.63 6.53
CA CYS A 115 26.13 12.78 7.17
C CYS A 115 27.17 13.81 7.64
N ASN A 116 26.81 15.10 7.64
CA ASN A 116 27.63 16.20 8.17
C ASN A 116 26.88 17.07 9.20
N VAL A 117 25.84 16.49 9.82
CA VAL A 117 24.99 17.12 10.85
C VAL A 117 25.25 16.48 12.22
N PRO A 118 24.86 17.13 13.33
CA PRO A 118 24.88 16.52 14.66
C PRO A 118 24.13 15.19 14.72
N PRO A 119 24.62 14.18 15.47
CA PRO A 119 23.94 12.89 15.61
C PRO A 119 22.50 12.97 16.11
N SER A 120 22.18 13.97 16.95
CA SER A 120 20.81 14.19 17.45
C SER A 120 19.83 14.58 16.34
N GLU A 121 20.29 15.34 15.34
CA GLU A 121 19.46 15.74 14.20
C GLU A 121 19.24 14.55 13.26
N LEU A 122 20.28 13.74 13.04
CA LEU A 122 20.17 12.48 12.29
C LEU A 122 19.16 11.52 12.95
N ASP A 123 19.26 11.31 14.26
CA ASP A 123 18.35 10.45 15.02
C ASP A 123 16.88 10.94 14.97
N THR A 124 16.68 12.25 15.06
CA THR A 124 15.35 12.88 14.96
C THR A 124 14.74 12.66 13.58
N VAL A 125 15.49 12.95 12.51
CA VAL A 125 15.03 12.76 11.12
C VAL A 125 14.78 11.28 10.83
N PHE A 126 15.68 10.41 11.25
CA PHE A 126 15.51 8.97 11.11
C PHE A 126 14.22 8.48 11.78
N SER A 127 13.95 8.96 13.01
CA SER A 127 12.75 8.61 13.77
C SER A 127 11.47 9.03 13.06
N TYR A 128 11.37 10.26 12.53
CA TYR A 128 10.21 10.67 11.72
C TYR A 128 10.03 9.79 10.48
N LEU A 129 11.11 9.49 9.76
CA LEU A 129 11.06 8.70 8.54
C LEU A 129 10.64 7.25 8.80
N ILE A 130 11.14 6.63 9.88
CA ILE A 130 10.80 5.25 10.27
C ILE A 130 9.38 5.12 10.79
N MET A 131 8.93 6.04 11.66
CA MET A 131 7.54 6.03 12.13
C MET A 131 6.57 6.31 10.97
N GLY A 132 6.97 7.22 10.07
CA GLY A 132 6.27 7.55 8.83
C GLY A 132 4.88 8.15 9.06
N GLY A 133 4.12 8.30 7.97
CA GLY A 133 2.78 8.90 8.02
C GLY A 133 2.81 10.42 8.00
N VAL A 134 1.65 11.00 7.68
CA VAL A 134 1.51 12.42 7.33
C VAL A 134 1.95 13.35 8.46
N SER A 135 1.54 13.07 9.71
CA SER A 135 1.90 13.90 10.87
C SER A 135 3.40 13.89 11.15
N ASN A 136 4.09 12.75 11.00
CA ASN A 136 5.53 12.69 11.19
C ASN A 136 6.27 13.42 10.07
N PHE A 137 5.80 13.32 8.82
CA PHE A 137 6.40 14.07 7.71
C PHE A 137 6.17 15.59 7.83
N GLN A 138 5.03 16.02 8.37
CA GLN A 138 4.80 17.43 8.70
C GLN A 138 5.84 17.93 9.68
N ASN A 139 5.97 17.24 10.82
CA ASN A 139 6.93 17.62 11.85
C ASN A 139 8.39 17.47 11.40
N LEU A 140 8.70 16.53 10.51
CA LEU A 140 10.00 16.44 9.83
C LEU A 140 10.29 17.72 9.05
N PHE A 141 9.36 18.18 8.19
CA PHE A 141 9.59 19.37 7.38
C PHE A 141 9.64 20.65 8.21
N LEU A 142 8.82 20.76 9.27
CA LEU A 142 8.90 21.85 10.24
C LEU A 142 10.25 21.85 10.98
N PHE A 143 10.69 20.69 11.46
CA PHE A 143 12.01 20.51 12.09
C PHE A 143 13.16 20.95 11.17
N LEU A 144 13.15 20.52 9.91
CA LEU A 144 14.17 20.90 8.92
C LEU A 144 14.15 22.40 8.60
N SER A 145 12.95 22.98 8.49
CA SER A 145 12.77 24.41 8.25
C SER A 145 13.30 25.24 9.41
N ASP A 146 12.95 24.90 10.65
CA ASP A 146 13.40 25.61 11.84
C ASP A 146 14.91 25.48 12.04
N SER A 147 15.47 24.31 11.73
CA SER A 147 16.91 24.04 11.90
C SER A 147 17.79 24.72 10.85
N TYR A 148 17.35 24.81 9.60
CA TYR A 148 18.24 25.19 8.48
C TYR A 148 17.75 26.36 7.63
N LEU A 149 16.46 26.70 7.66
CA LEU A 149 15.87 27.78 6.86
C LEU A 149 15.54 29.02 7.70
N GLY A 150 15.77 28.97 9.02
CA GLY A 150 15.61 30.11 9.92
C GLY A 150 14.15 30.45 10.26
N SER A 151 13.25 29.46 10.14
CA SER A 151 11.87 29.59 10.63
C SER A 151 11.75 29.30 12.13
N ASP A 152 10.56 29.54 12.68
CA ASP A 152 10.21 29.26 14.07
C ASP A 152 8.76 28.74 14.13
N TYR A 153 8.45 27.72 13.32
CA TYR A 153 7.11 27.14 13.28
C TYR A 153 6.82 26.27 14.51
N GLY A 154 7.86 25.65 15.06
CA GLY A 154 7.75 24.62 16.07
C GLY A 154 7.40 23.26 15.46
N HIS A 155 7.82 22.18 16.12
CA HIS A 155 7.58 20.81 15.70
C HIS A 155 7.37 19.90 16.92
N GLU A 156 6.50 18.90 16.76
CA GLU A 156 6.22 17.87 17.75
C GLU A 156 7.13 16.66 17.55
N ALA A 157 7.50 15.98 18.63
CA ALA A 157 8.34 14.78 18.56
C ALA A 157 7.74 13.67 17.68
N PRO A 158 8.57 12.80 17.07
CA PRO A 158 8.10 11.65 16.28
C PRO A 158 7.12 10.78 17.09
N ALA A 159 5.98 10.46 16.49
CA ALA A 159 4.92 9.70 17.13
C ALA A 159 4.69 8.35 16.44
N GLU A 160 4.38 7.32 17.22
CA GLU A 160 3.96 6.04 16.69
C GLU A 160 2.65 6.18 15.91
N VAL A 161 2.53 5.34 14.88
CA VAL A 161 1.38 5.33 14.00
C VAL A 161 0.75 3.93 14.06
N PRO A 162 -0.58 3.78 14.14
CA PRO A 162 -1.22 2.47 14.30
C PRO A 162 -0.81 1.48 13.21
N TRP A 163 -0.53 0.23 13.60
CA TRP A 163 -0.18 -0.83 12.65
C TRP A 163 -1.34 -1.29 11.79
N GLU A 164 -2.55 -1.18 12.35
CA GLU A 164 -3.79 -1.66 11.78
C GLU A 164 -4.90 -0.70 12.22
N GLY A 165 -5.95 -0.55 11.41
CA GLY A 165 -7.08 0.29 11.79
C GLY A 165 -8.16 0.36 10.72
N VAL A 166 -9.28 0.98 11.10
CA VAL A 166 -10.39 1.21 10.19
C VAL A 166 -10.21 2.55 9.48
N TYR A 167 -10.52 2.56 8.19
CA TYR A 167 -10.45 3.75 7.34
C TYR A 167 -11.79 3.99 6.63
N HIS A 168 -12.14 5.26 6.47
CA HIS A 168 -13.19 5.66 5.53
C HIS A 168 -12.92 7.12 5.07
N PRO A 169 -13.06 7.46 3.78
CA PRO A 169 -12.71 8.80 3.26
C PRO A 169 -13.50 9.97 3.87
N GLU A 170 -14.65 9.68 4.47
CA GLU A 170 -15.55 10.65 5.12
C GLU A 170 -15.58 10.53 6.65
N GLU A 171 -14.60 9.84 7.24
CA GLU A 171 -14.49 9.69 8.69
C GLU A 171 -13.11 10.10 9.20
N ALA A 172 -13.07 10.49 10.47
CA ALA A 172 -11.80 10.64 11.17
C ALA A 172 -11.19 9.26 11.46
N ASP A 173 -9.86 9.18 11.40
CA ASP A 173 -9.10 8.01 11.81
C ASP A 173 -9.21 7.77 13.33
N GLY A 174 -8.80 6.58 13.77
CA GLY A 174 -8.68 6.22 15.19
C GLY A 174 -9.92 5.59 15.83
N GLN A 175 -10.98 5.37 15.06
CA GLN A 175 -12.17 4.62 15.52
C GLN A 175 -11.89 3.12 15.61
N THR A 176 -12.47 2.47 16.61
CA THR A 176 -12.50 1.01 16.68
C THR A 176 -13.44 0.42 15.62
N ALA A 177 -13.23 -0.85 15.27
CA ALA A 177 -14.13 -1.55 14.34
C ALA A 177 -15.59 -1.59 14.82
N GLN A 178 -15.81 -1.72 16.13
CA GLN A 178 -17.16 -1.72 16.70
C GLN A 178 -17.82 -0.35 16.57
N GLU A 179 -17.14 0.74 16.95
CA GLU A 179 -17.67 2.11 16.82
C GLU A 179 -18.00 2.45 15.37
N PHE A 180 -17.13 2.05 14.43
CA PHE A 180 -17.37 2.25 13.01
C PHE A 180 -18.61 1.49 12.53
N ILE A 181 -18.75 0.22 12.90
CA ILE A 181 -19.90 -0.62 12.54
C ILE A 181 -21.19 -0.03 13.11
N ASP A 182 -21.23 0.31 14.40
CA ASP A 182 -22.42 0.85 15.06
C ASP A 182 -22.91 2.14 14.40
N ARG A 183 -21.98 2.92 13.84
CA ARG A 183 -22.27 4.18 13.16
C ARG A 183 -22.67 4.02 11.69
N ARG A 184 -22.01 3.13 10.95
CA ARG A 184 -22.11 3.06 9.47
C ARG A 184 -22.96 1.89 8.96
N PHE A 185 -23.04 0.79 9.71
CA PHE A 185 -23.70 -0.41 9.20
C PHE A 185 -25.21 -0.32 9.35
N LEU A 186 -25.93 -0.76 8.31
CA LEU A 186 -27.38 -0.88 8.34
C LEU A 186 -27.78 -2.35 8.40
N ALA A 187 -28.74 -2.65 9.27
CA ALA A 187 -29.26 -4.00 9.45
C ALA A 187 -29.84 -4.57 8.15
N GLY A 188 -29.65 -5.87 7.93
CA GLY A 188 -30.16 -6.59 6.75
C GLY A 188 -29.34 -6.40 5.47
N ARG A 189 -28.33 -5.52 5.45
CA ARG A 189 -27.40 -5.40 4.33
C ARG A 189 -26.27 -6.45 4.44
N PRO A 190 -25.79 -7.01 3.31
CA PRO A 190 -24.56 -7.78 3.30
C PRO A 190 -23.38 -6.90 3.74
N SER A 191 -22.33 -7.52 4.28
CA SER A 191 -21.19 -6.83 4.88
C SER A 191 -19.92 -7.36 4.23
N VAL A 192 -19.04 -6.47 3.78
CA VAL A 192 -17.81 -6.81 3.09
C VAL A 192 -16.65 -6.07 3.75
N ALA A 193 -15.59 -6.79 4.15
CA ALA A 193 -14.35 -6.14 4.54
C ALA A 193 -13.50 -5.82 3.30
N VAL A 194 -12.80 -4.69 3.31
CA VAL A 194 -11.78 -4.35 2.30
C VAL A 194 -10.45 -4.25 3.03
N LEU A 195 -9.56 -5.23 2.81
CA LEU A 195 -8.22 -5.27 3.41
C LEU A 195 -7.20 -4.68 2.46
N PHE A 196 -6.38 -3.75 2.95
CA PHE A 196 -5.35 -3.08 2.17
C PHE A 196 -4.12 -2.74 2.99
N TYR A 197 -3.00 -2.45 2.33
CA TYR A 197 -1.74 -2.16 3.01
C TYR A 197 -1.79 -0.84 3.79
N ARG A 198 -1.32 -0.86 5.04
CA ARG A 198 -1.05 0.33 5.88
C ARG A 198 -0.24 1.39 5.13
N ALA A 199 0.70 0.97 4.29
CA ALA A 199 1.50 1.88 3.48
C ALA A 199 0.64 2.78 2.56
N TYR A 200 -0.50 2.30 2.05
CA TYR A 200 -1.42 3.13 1.26
C TYR A 200 -2.15 4.16 2.12
N TRP A 201 -2.58 3.78 3.33
CA TRP A 201 -3.17 4.71 4.29
C TRP A 201 -2.16 5.79 4.71
N MET A 202 -0.94 5.40 5.10
CA MET A 202 0.10 6.35 5.52
C MET A 202 0.49 7.36 4.43
N SER A 203 0.50 6.91 3.17
CA SER A 203 0.88 7.74 2.02
C SER A 203 -0.29 8.48 1.37
N GLY A 204 -1.53 8.22 1.79
CA GLY A 204 -2.72 8.75 1.13
C GLY A 204 -2.95 8.19 -0.28
N ASN A 205 -2.29 7.08 -0.65
CA ASN A 205 -2.47 6.38 -1.93
C ASN A 205 -3.78 5.57 -1.94
N LEU A 206 -4.90 6.26 -1.72
CA LEU A 206 -6.19 5.68 -1.33
C LEU A 206 -7.26 5.79 -2.43
N LEU A 207 -6.95 6.38 -3.58
CA LEU A 207 -7.94 6.62 -4.65
C LEU A 207 -8.69 5.35 -5.08
N THR A 208 -7.98 4.23 -5.20
CA THR A 208 -8.59 2.94 -5.54
C THR A 208 -9.41 2.37 -4.39
N ILE A 209 -8.93 2.51 -3.15
CA ILE A 209 -9.65 2.06 -1.96
C ILE A 209 -10.95 2.86 -1.81
N ASP A 210 -10.89 4.18 -1.95
CA ASP A 210 -12.05 5.06 -1.94
C ASP A 210 -13.06 4.70 -3.04
N ALA A 211 -12.59 4.41 -4.25
CA ALA A 211 -13.46 4.00 -5.36
C ALA A 211 -14.19 2.69 -5.03
N LEU A 212 -13.49 1.73 -4.43
CA LEU A 212 -14.07 0.45 -4.01
C LEU A 212 -15.09 0.62 -2.87
N ILE A 213 -14.76 1.42 -1.85
CA ILE A 213 -15.66 1.76 -0.73
C ILE A 213 -16.96 2.37 -1.26
N ARG A 214 -16.85 3.47 -2.03
CA ARG A 214 -18.01 4.16 -2.62
C ARG A 214 -18.83 3.22 -3.48
N ARG A 215 -18.18 2.30 -4.20
CA ARG A 215 -18.90 1.33 -5.04
C ARG A 215 -19.70 0.32 -4.21
N PHE A 216 -19.17 -0.16 -3.09
CA PHE A 216 -19.91 -1.02 -2.18
C PHE A 216 -21.12 -0.30 -1.56
N GLU A 217 -20.95 0.95 -1.14
CA GLU A 217 -22.04 1.76 -0.59
C GLU A 217 -23.17 1.95 -1.61
N GLN A 218 -22.84 2.23 -2.88
CA GLN A 218 -23.80 2.32 -3.99
C GLN A 218 -24.52 0.99 -4.27
N LEU A 219 -23.91 -0.15 -3.95
CA LEU A 219 -24.51 -1.48 -4.06
C LEU A 219 -25.31 -1.89 -2.82
N GLU A 220 -25.49 -0.96 -1.87
CA GLU A 220 -26.14 -1.16 -0.58
C GLU A 220 -25.50 -2.29 0.24
N VAL A 221 -24.16 -2.30 0.25
CA VAL A 221 -23.33 -3.21 1.02
C VAL A 221 -22.71 -2.42 2.17
N ASN A 222 -22.78 -2.94 3.39
CA ASN A 222 -21.99 -2.44 4.51
C ASN A 222 -20.52 -2.74 4.24
N VAL A 223 -19.65 -1.72 4.25
CA VAL A 223 -18.22 -1.90 3.95
C VAL A 223 -17.39 -1.61 5.19
N LEU A 224 -16.46 -2.52 5.54
CA LEU A 224 -15.49 -2.36 6.63
C LEU A 224 -14.08 -2.28 6.05
N PRO A 225 -13.56 -1.08 5.75
CA PRO A 225 -12.23 -0.94 5.18
C PRO A 225 -11.19 -0.96 6.30
N ILE A 226 -10.24 -1.88 6.20
CA ILE A 226 -9.21 -2.10 7.21
C ILE A 226 -7.85 -2.00 6.53
N TYR A 227 -7.00 -1.10 7.03
CA TYR A 227 -5.59 -1.14 6.71
C TYR A 227 -4.85 -2.05 7.68
N SER A 228 -3.87 -2.78 7.17
CA SER A 228 -2.98 -3.62 7.98
C SER A 228 -1.56 -3.56 7.47
N PHE A 229 -0.58 -3.62 8.37
CA PHE A 229 0.83 -3.69 8.00
C PHE A 229 1.14 -5.01 7.28
N SER A 230 0.66 -6.13 7.83
CA SER A 230 0.85 -7.47 7.31
C SER A 230 -0.30 -8.33 7.79
N LEU A 231 -0.77 -9.26 6.96
CA LEU A 231 -1.75 -10.27 7.38
C LEU A 231 -1.06 -11.55 7.90
N LYS A 232 0.26 -11.64 7.76
CA LYS A 232 1.06 -12.81 8.16
C LYS A 232 1.81 -12.58 9.47
N HIS A 233 2.45 -11.42 9.61
CA HIS A 233 3.30 -11.11 10.77
C HIS A 233 2.63 -10.06 11.65
N SER A 234 2.67 -10.27 12.97
CA SER A 234 2.32 -9.22 13.92
C SER A 234 3.53 -8.31 14.15
N PRO A 235 3.42 -6.99 13.94
CA PRO A 235 4.51 -6.07 14.24
C PRO A 235 4.75 -5.90 15.75
N GLU A 236 3.84 -6.37 16.61
CA GLU A 236 3.95 -6.33 18.07
C GLU A 236 4.71 -7.54 18.67
N GLY A 237 5.27 -8.40 17.82
CA GLY A 237 6.15 -9.52 18.20
C GLY A 237 5.58 -10.92 17.95
N ASP A 238 6.45 -11.93 18.06
CA ASP A 238 6.12 -13.33 17.83
C ASP A 238 5.09 -13.84 18.84
N GLY A 239 4.01 -14.46 18.34
CA GLY A 239 2.98 -15.12 19.16
C GLY A 239 1.76 -14.27 19.52
N GLN A 240 1.74 -12.97 19.19
CA GLN A 240 0.50 -12.18 19.26
C GLN A 240 -0.33 -12.38 18.00
N GLY A 241 -1.63 -12.65 18.18
CA GLY A 241 -2.58 -12.75 17.08
C GLY A 241 -2.66 -11.44 16.30
N ASN A 242 -2.68 -11.53 14.97
CA ASN A 242 -2.88 -10.37 14.11
C ASN A 242 -4.28 -9.77 14.38
N ARG A 243 -4.31 -8.51 14.85
CA ARG A 243 -5.54 -7.88 15.36
C ARG A 243 -6.54 -7.58 14.25
N THR A 244 -6.08 -7.52 13.00
CA THR A 244 -6.96 -7.49 11.82
C THR A 244 -7.96 -8.66 11.86
N PHE A 245 -7.49 -9.88 12.17
CA PHE A 245 -8.37 -11.04 12.26
C PHE A 245 -9.11 -11.11 13.59
N SER A 246 -8.39 -11.03 14.71
CA SER A 246 -8.96 -11.30 16.03
C SER A 246 -9.87 -10.19 16.57
N GLU A 247 -9.60 -8.92 16.26
CA GLU A 247 -10.32 -7.76 16.82
C GLU A 247 -11.18 -7.02 15.79
N MET A 248 -10.71 -6.91 14.53
CA MET A 248 -11.39 -6.09 13.51
C MET A 248 -12.36 -6.88 12.66
N LEU A 249 -12.02 -8.11 12.28
CA LEU A 249 -12.89 -8.99 11.47
C LEU A 249 -13.79 -9.87 12.33
N CYS A 250 -13.37 -10.24 13.54
CA CYS A 250 -14.16 -11.00 14.50
C CYS A 250 -14.80 -10.12 15.57
N ASP A 251 -16.00 -10.50 16.02
CA ASP A 251 -16.63 -9.92 17.21
C ASP A 251 -16.07 -10.54 18.50
N ALA A 252 -16.56 -10.05 19.65
CA ALA A 252 -16.11 -10.54 20.97
C ALA A 252 -16.42 -12.02 21.22
N ASN A 253 -17.30 -12.65 20.43
CA ASN A 253 -17.61 -14.07 20.50
C ASN A 253 -16.81 -14.89 19.46
N GLY A 254 -15.90 -14.25 18.72
CA GLY A 254 -15.12 -14.87 17.66
C GLY A 254 -15.93 -15.16 16.39
N GLN A 255 -17.08 -14.51 16.19
CA GLN A 255 -17.88 -14.62 14.96
C GLN A 255 -17.45 -13.55 13.96
N SER A 256 -17.45 -13.90 12.66
CA SER A 256 -17.15 -12.94 11.60
C SER A 256 -18.16 -11.78 11.59
N ARG A 257 -17.64 -10.55 11.58
CA ARG A 257 -18.40 -9.29 11.42
C ARG A 257 -18.84 -9.05 9.98
N VAL A 258 -18.26 -9.78 9.03
CA VAL A 258 -18.50 -9.64 7.60
C VAL A 258 -18.93 -10.95 6.96
N HIS A 259 -19.48 -10.85 5.76
CA HIS A 259 -19.97 -12.00 4.98
C HIS A 259 -19.04 -12.35 3.80
N CYS A 260 -18.09 -11.48 3.48
CA CYS A 260 -17.08 -11.65 2.44
C CYS A 260 -15.90 -10.71 2.74
N ILE A 261 -14.71 -11.07 2.30
CA ILE A 261 -13.51 -10.23 2.38
C ILE A 261 -13.05 -9.94 0.96
N VAL A 262 -12.76 -8.68 0.65
CA VAL A 262 -11.95 -8.28 -0.49
C VAL A 262 -10.55 -7.98 0.03
N ASN A 263 -9.57 -8.78 -0.38
CA ASN A 263 -8.18 -8.57 -0.03
C ASN A 263 -7.46 -7.94 -1.22
N THR A 264 -6.84 -6.78 -1.01
CA THR A 264 -6.02 -6.10 -2.03
C THR A 264 -4.54 -6.19 -1.75
N MET A 265 -4.15 -6.91 -0.69
CA MET A 265 -2.76 -7.13 -0.30
C MET A 265 -2.21 -8.34 -1.07
N GLY A 266 -1.03 -8.18 -1.68
CA GLY A 266 -0.27 -9.30 -2.24
C GLY A 266 0.37 -10.16 -1.15
N MET A 267 1.08 -11.22 -1.56
CA MET A 267 1.71 -12.26 -0.73
C MET A 267 0.71 -13.18 -0.03
N SER A 268 1.21 -14.35 0.38
CA SER A 268 0.46 -15.34 1.17
C SER A 268 0.33 -14.88 2.63
N MET A 269 -0.80 -15.21 3.25
CA MET A 269 -1.09 -15.04 4.68
C MET A 269 -0.48 -16.17 5.52
N THR A 270 -0.22 -17.33 4.91
CA THR A 270 0.19 -18.55 5.61
C THR A 270 1.65 -18.89 5.37
N ASP A 271 2.18 -19.82 6.16
CA ASP A 271 3.42 -20.49 5.81
C ASP A 271 3.15 -21.63 4.83
N LEU A 272 4.08 -21.82 3.89
CA LEU A 272 4.05 -22.93 2.95
C LEU A 272 5.12 -23.92 3.39
N GLU A 273 4.69 -25.11 3.81
CA GLU A 273 5.64 -26.19 4.10
C GLU A 273 6.32 -26.65 2.81
N GLN A 274 7.65 -26.78 2.87
CA GLN A 274 8.47 -27.18 1.72
C GLN A 274 8.59 -28.70 1.55
N ASP A 275 8.31 -29.50 2.60
CA ASP A 275 8.42 -30.96 2.57
C ASP A 275 7.04 -31.64 2.54
N GLY A 276 6.54 -31.92 1.34
CA GLY A 276 5.31 -32.71 1.12
C GLY A 276 4.32 -32.06 0.15
N ALA A 277 3.05 -32.48 0.22
CA ALA A 277 1.98 -31.74 -0.45
C ALA A 277 1.87 -30.35 0.21
N THR A 278 2.01 -29.28 -0.58
CA THR A 278 2.03 -27.90 -0.08
C THR A 278 0.67 -27.53 0.49
N PHE A 279 0.49 -27.75 1.79
CA PHE A 279 -0.66 -27.25 2.55
C PHE A 279 -0.27 -25.94 3.23
N ALA A 280 -1.23 -25.02 3.29
CA ALA A 280 -1.12 -23.83 4.12
C ALA A 280 -1.13 -24.25 5.60
N THR A 281 -0.19 -23.74 6.38
CA THR A 281 -0.10 -23.98 7.83
C THR A 281 0.13 -22.68 8.60
N GLY A 282 -0.02 -22.73 9.92
CA GLY A 282 0.19 -21.62 10.84
C GLY A 282 -1.10 -21.04 11.43
N PRO A 283 -0.99 -20.14 12.42
CA PRO A 283 -2.14 -19.56 13.14
C PRO A 283 -3.15 -18.85 12.22
N GLN A 284 -2.72 -18.42 11.04
CA GLN A 284 -3.58 -17.76 10.06
C GLN A 284 -4.63 -18.73 9.50
N VAL A 285 -4.31 -20.01 9.35
CA VAL A 285 -5.30 -21.02 8.92
C VAL A 285 -6.45 -21.11 9.91
N ASP A 286 -6.15 -21.12 11.22
CA ASP A 286 -7.17 -21.13 12.28
C ASP A 286 -8.08 -19.90 12.19
N TYR A 287 -7.52 -18.71 11.90
CA TYR A 287 -8.31 -17.50 11.69
C TYR A 287 -9.18 -17.57 10.44
N LEU A 288 -8.66 -18.13 9.33
CA LEU A 288 -9.44 -18.29 8.10
C LEU A 288 -10.60 -19.28 8.30
N ASP A 289 -10.35 -20.38 9.00
CA ASP A 289 -11.37 -21.37 9.36
C ASP A 289 -12.41 -20.80 10.33
N GLN A 290 -11.98 -19.96 11.28
CA GLN A 290 -12.87 -19.27 12.21
C GLN A 290 -13.77 -18.26 11.48
N LEU A 291 -13.22 -17.45 10.59
CA LEU A 291 -13.98 -16.49 9.80
C LEU A 291 -14.96 -17.21 8.86
N ASN A 292 -14.47 -18.24 8.18
CA ASN A 292 -15.22 -19.07 7.24
C ASN A 292 -16.02 -18.23 6.22
N VAL A 293 -15.40 -17.19 5.65
CA VAL A 293 -16.00 -16.32 4.62
C VAL A 293 -15.20 -16.37 3.33
N PRO A 294 -15.84 -16.16 2.16
CA PRO A 294 -15.11 -16.05 0.89
C PRO A 294 -14.14 -14.86 0.93
N ILE A 295 -12.91 -15.10 0.49
CA ILE A 295 -11.86 -14.09 0.35
C ILE A 295 -11.58 -13.91 -1.14
N ILE A 296 -11.78 -12.69 -1.63
CA ILE A 296 -11.67 -12.34 -3.03
C ILE A 296 -10.48 -11.43 -3.22
N GLN A 297 -9.55 -11.82 -4.09
CA GLN A 297 -8.34 -11.06 -4.36
C GLN A 297 -8.63 -9.97 -5.39
N GLY A 298 -8.51 -8.70 -4.98
CA GLY A 298 -8.49 -7.54 -5.88
C GLY A 298 -7.06 -7.12 -6.16
N ILE A 299 -6.62 -7.15 -7.42
CA ILE A 299 -5.19 -7.01 -7.73
C ILE A 299 -4.82 -5.53 -7.90
N PHE A 300 -3.82 -5.07 -7.16
CA PHE A 300 -3.14 -3.79 -7.40
C PHE A 300 -1.91 -4.09 -8.24
N SER A 301 -1.92 -3.68 -9.51
CA SER A 301 -0.77 -3.90 -10.38
C SER A 301 0.35 -2.92 -10.03
N THR A 302 1.59 -3.39 -10.10
CA THR A 302 2.78 -2.57 -9.94
C THR A 302 3.20 -1.86 -11.24
N GLY A 303 2.59 -2.23 -12.37
CA GLY A 303 2.82 -1.63 -13.69
C GLY A 303 1.76 -0.60 -14.09
N LYS A 304 1.98 0.01 -15.26
CA LYS A 304 1.04 0.95 -15.89
C LYS A 304 -0.14 0.22 -16.52
N GLU A 305 -1.24 0.95 -16.66
CA GLU A 305 -2.43 0.44 -17.31
C GLU A 305 -2.18 0.14 -18.80
N SER A 306 -1.44 1.01 -19.49
CA SER A 306 -1.06 0.83 -20.89
C SER A 306 -0.25 -0.45 -21.12
N ASP A 307 0.74 -0.69 -20.26
CA ASP A 307 1.61 -1.85 -20.37
C ASP A 307 0.83 -3.15 -20.17
N TRP A 308 -0.19 -3.12 -19.30
CA TRP A 308 -1.10 -4.23 -19.09
C TRP A 308 -2.07 -4.45 -20.26
N GLU A 309 -2.59 -3.38 -20.87
CA GLU A 309 -3.48 -3.47 -22.05
C GLU A 309 -2.76 -3.99 -23.30
N ASP A 310 -1.50 -3.59 -23.49
CA ASP A 310 -0.68 -4.01 -24.64
C ASP A 310 -0.08 -5.42 -24.47
N SER A 311 -0.04 -5.95 -23.24
CA SER A 311 0.55 -7.24 -22.92
C SER A 311 -0.41 -8.41 -23.22
N GLU A 312 0.01 -9.35 -24.06
CA GLU A 312 -0.71 -10.61 -24.29
C GLU A 312 -0.81 -11.49 -23.02
N LEU A 313 0.11 -11.30 -22.06
CA LEU A 313 0.13 -12.03 -20.79
C LEU A 313 -0.67 -11.31 -19.69
N GLY A 314 -1.06 -10.07 -19.92
CA GLY A 314 -1.64 -9.20 -18.90
C GLY A 314 -0.62 -8.83 -17.82
N LEU A 315 -0.78 -9.39 -16.61
CA LEU A 315 0.03 -9.02 -15.45
C LEU A 315 1.52 -9.37 -15.63
N GLY A 316 2.39 -8.51 -15.09
CA GLY A 316 3.82 -8.81 -15.03
C GLY A 316 4.14 -10.02 -14.14
N PRO A 317 5.36 -10.60 -14.24
CA PRO A 317 5.75 -11.78 -13.47
C PRO A 317 5.69 -11.58 -11.95
N ILE A 318 6.06 -10.38 -11.47
CA ILE A 318 6.04 -10.04 -10.04
C ILE A 318 4.59 -10.02 -9.52
N ASP A 319 3.68 -9.31 -10.22
CA ASP A 319 2.27 -9.26 -9.86
C ASP A 319 1.61 -10.63 -9.95
N THR A 320 1.97 -11.44 -10.94
CA THR A 320 1.46 -12.81 -11.08
C THR A 320 1.90 -13.68 -9.91
N ALA A 321 3.16 -13.60 -9.48
CA ALA A 321 3.63 -14.36 -8.32
C ALA A 321 2.96 -13.88 -7.01
N MET A 322 2.99 -12.56 -6.76
CA MET A 322 2.58 -11.97 -5.48
C MET A 322 1.06 -11.84 -5.31
N SER A 323 0.32 -11.59 -6.39
CA SER A 323 -1.12 -11.27 -6.33
C SER A 323 -2.01 -12.34 -6.94
N VAL A 324 -1.44 -13.40 -7.53
CA VAL A 324 -2.18 -14.56 -8.07
C VAL A 324 -1.68 -15.85 -7.44
N ALA A 325 -0.47 -16.30 -7.78
CA ALA A 325 0.02 -17.62 -7.43
C ALA A 325 0.13 -17.86 -5.91
N LEU A 326 0.75 -16.94 -5.16
CA LEU A 326 0.85 -17.07 -3.70
C LEU A 326 -0.53 -16.98 -2.99
N PRO A 327 -1.40 -16.01 -3.32
CA PRO A 327 -2.76 -15.96 -2.78
C PRO A 327 -3.65 -17.19 -3.10
N GLU A 328 -3.39 -17.93 -4.18
CA GLU A 328 -4.12 -19.18 -4.48
C GLU A 328 -3.86 -20.25 -3.40
N PHE A 329 -2.64 -20.32 -2.84
CA PHE A 329 -2.34 -21.25 -1.75
C PHE A 329 -3.09 -20.92 -0.45
N ASP A 330 -3.48 -19.66 -0.25
CA ASP A 330 -4.34 -19.25 0.86
C ASP A 330 -5.83 -19.57 0.62
N GLY A 331 -6.20 -20.12 -0.54
CA GLY A 331 -7.58 -20.38 -0.93
C GLY A 331 -8.37 -19.13 -1.35
N ARG A 332 -7.68 -18.03 -1.71
CA ARG A 332 -8.36 -16.81 -2.19
C ARG A 332 -8.93 -17.01 -3.60
N ILE A 333 -10.10 -16.43 -3.84
CA ILE A 333 -10.72 -16.36 -5.16
C ILE A 333 -10.04 -15.24 -5.96
N ILE A 334 -9.23 -15.62 -6.94
CA ILE A 334 -8.52 -14.67 -7.81
C ILE A 334 -9.48 -14.00 -8.78
N THR A 335 -9.33 -12.69 -8.97
CA THR A 335 -10.17 -11.90 -9.90
C THR A 335 -9.35 -11.13 -10.93
N VAL A 336 -9.37 -9.80 -10.89
CA VAL A 336 -8.82 -8.90 -11.92
C VAL A 336 -7.98 -7.79 -11.28
N PRO A 337 -7.01 -7.21 -12.01
CA PRO A 337 -6.39 -5.96 -11.57
C PRO A 337 -7.38 -4.81 -11.59
N ILE A 338 -7.56 -4.19 -10.44
CA ILE A 338 -8.48 -3.08 -10.22
C ILE A 338 -7.76 -1.73 -10.12
N SER A 339 -6.42 -1.76 -10.09
CA SER A 339 -5.57 -0.58 -9.97
C SER A 339 -4.29 -0.73 -10.77
N PHE A 340 -3.82 0.38 -11.31
CA PHE A 340 -2.53 0.48 -12.00
C PHE A 340 -1.73 1.66 -11.47
N LYS A 341 -0.41 1.56 -11.55
CA LYS A 341 0.51 2.60 -11.10
C LYS A 341 0.71 3.61 -12.22
N GLU A 342 0.37 4.87 -11.96
CA GLU A 342 0.48 5.96 -12.92
C GLU A 342 1.23 7.15 -12.34
N GLU A 343 1.93 7.87 -13.21
CA GLU A 343 2.52 9.15 -12.86
C GLU A 343 1.42 10.21 -12.79
N VAL A 344 1.39 10.96 -11.69
CA VAL A 344 0.46 12.08 -11.50
C VAL A 344 1.25 13.35 -11.26
N ALA A 345 0.77 14.46 -11.84
CA ALA A 345 1.34 15.76 -11.57
C ALA A 345 1.13 16.13 -10.09
N SER A 346 2.20 16.56 -9.42
CA SER A 346 2.07 17.31 -8.16
C SER A 346 1.22 18.57 -8.40
N PRO A 347 0.39 19.03 -7.45
CA PRO A 347 -0.31 20.31 -7.56
C PRO A 347 0.61 21.48 -7.90
N ALA A 348 1.89 21.44 -7.46
CA ALA A 348 2.92 22.42 -7.80
C ALA A 348 3.24 22.48 -9.31
N ASN A 349 3.11 21.33 -9.98
CA ASN A 349 3.39 21.14 -11.40
C ASN A 349 2.12 21.23 -12.27
N SER A 350 0.95 21.47 -11.66
CA SER A 350 -0.30 21.72 -12.40
C SER A 350 -0.42 23.21 -12.73
N ASN A 351 -0.47 23.56 -14.01
CA ASN A 351 -0.86 24.89 -14.50
C ASN A 351 -2.38 25.16 -14.24
N SER A 352 -2.86 24.90 -13.03
CA SER A 352 -4.24 25.21 -12.65
C SER A 352 -4.28 26.60 -12.02
N ASP A 353 -5.03 27.48 -12.69
CA ASP A 353 -5.30 28.90 -12.39
C ASP A 353 -6.08 29.12 -11.06
N LYS A 354 -5.94 28.20 -10.10
CA LYS A 354 -6.64 28.18 -8.81
C LYS A 354 -5.67 28.20 -7.63
N GLY A 355 -4.84 29.24 -7.54
CA GLY A 355 -4.28 29.77 -6.27
C GLY A 355 -3.58 28.82 -5.27
N ASN A 356 -3.34 27.56 -5.62
CA ASN A 356 -2.73 26.56 -4.76
C ASN A 356 -1.55 25.96 -5.51
N SER A 357 -0.47 26.74 -5.66
CA SER A 357 0.83 26.21 -6.02
C SER A 357 1.21 25.19 -4.93
N GLY A 358 1.21 23.90 -5.26
CA GLY A 358 1.68 22.88 -4.34
C GLY A 358 3.07 23.24 -3.80
N LYS A 359 3.38 22.85 -2.57
CA LYS A 359 4.67 23.17 -1.94
C LYS A 359 5.78 22.17 -2.27
N MET A 360 5.48 21.19 -3.14
CA MET A 360 6.42 20.14 -3.52
C MET A 360 6.55 19.98 -5.03
N ASP A 361 7.76 20.16 -5.55
CA ASP A 361 8.10 19.76 -6.91
C ASP A 361 8.60 18.30 -6.92
N ALA A 362 7.81 17.39 -7.51
CA ALA A 362 8.15 15.97 -7.64
C ALA A 362 7.35 15.25 -8.74
N ARG A 363 7.89 14.13 -9.22
CA ARG A 363 7.18 13.13 -10.05
C ARG A 363 6.53 12.07 -9.16
N LEU A 364 5.24 12.23 -8.89
CA LEU A 364 4.49 11.36 -7.99
C LEU A 364 3.94 10.15 -8.72
N GLN A 365 3.98 8.99 -8.07
CA GLN A 365 3.41 7.75 -8.60
C GLN A 365 2.21 7.34 -7.72
N ARG A 366 1.01 7.22 -8.29
CA ARG A 366 -0.20 6.83 -7.56
C ARG A 366 -0.84 5.58 -8.17
N ASN A 367 -1.54 4.83 -7.33
CA ASN A 367 -2.38 3.73 -7.77
C ASN A 367 -3.74 4.31 -8.19
N LEU A 368 -4.04 4.31 -9.48
CA LEU A 368 -5.30 4.79 -10.03
C LEU A 368 -6.28 3.63 -10.24
N PRO A 369 -7.59 3.83 -9.96
CA PRO A 369 -8.60 2.80 -10.13
C PRO A 369 -9.01 2.61 -11.60
N ARG A 370 -9.13 1.35 -12.02
CA ARG A 370 -9.81 0.97 -13.27
C ARG A 370 -11.28 0.68 -12.96
N LEU A 371 -12.14 1.68 -13.18
CA LEU A 371 -13.50 1.74 -12.61
C LEU A 371 -14.44 0.60 -13.03
N ASP A 372 -14.34 0.10 -14.26
CA ASP A 372 -15.12 -1.05 -14.73
C ASP A 372 -14.77 -2.33 -13.96
N ARG A 373 -13.50 -2.47 -13.57
CA ARG A 373 -12.99 -3.61 -12.80
C ARG A 373 -13.31 -3.51 -11.31
N ILE A 374 -13.31 -2.29 -10.77
CA ILE A 374 -13.85 -2.01 -9.43
C ILE A 374 -15.33 -2.41 -9.37
N ASP A 375 -16.14 -2.04 -10.37
CA ASP A 375 -17.55 -2.44 -10.43
C ASP A 375 -17.71 -3.97 -10.47
N PHE A 376 -16.95 -4.64 -11.33
CA PHE A 376 -16.96 -6.10 -11.44
C PHE A 376 -16.65 -6.76 -10.09
N LEU A 377 -15.53 -6.38 -9.45
CA LEU A 377 -15.09 -6.93 -8.17
C LEU A 377 -16.14 -6.68 -7.08
N ALA A 378 -16.65 -5.46 -6.98
CA ALA A 378 -17.64 -5.10 -5.96
C ALA A 378 -18.95 -5.90 -6.13
N ARG A 379 -19.45 -6.06 -7.36
CA ARG A 379 -20.64 -6.86 -7.65
C ARG A 379 -20.44 -8.34 -7.35
N LEU A 380 -19.27 -8.90 -7.70
CA LEU A 380 -18.93 -10.29 -7.40
C LEU A 380 -18.91 -10.52 -5.88
N SER A 381 -18.23 -9.64 -5.15
CA SER A 381 -18.12 -9.70 -3.69
C SER A 381 -19.48 -9.56 -3.01
N ALA A 382 -20.32 -8.65 -3.50
CA ALA A 382 -21.68 -8.49 -3.00
C ALA A 382 -22.57 -9.73 -3.26
N LYS A 383 -22.34 -10.47 -4.35
CA LYS A 383 -23.05 -11.75 -4.61
C LYS A 383 -22.61 -12.83 -3.63
N TRP A 384 -21.31 -12.97 -3.39
CA TRP A 384 -20.76 -13.90 -2.40
C TRP A 384 -21.26 -13.60 -0.98
N ALA A 385 -21.22 -12.33 -0.58
CA ALA A 385 -21.74 -11.88 0.71
C ALA A 385 -23.25 -12.19 0.88
N ARG A 386 -24.05 -11.95 -0.17
CA ARG A 386 -25.49 -12.28 -0.15
C ARG A 386 -25.78 -13.77 -0.12
N LEU A 387 -24.95 -14.60 -0.75
CA LEU A 387 -25.13 -16.05 -0.74
C LEU A 387 -25.11 -16.62 0.69
N ARG A 388 -24.29 -16.04 1.56
CA ARG A 388 -24.20 -16.40 3.00
C ARG A 388 -25.45 -16.04 3.79
N LEU A 389 -26.19 -15.02 3.37
CA LEU A 389 -27.42 -14.57 4.04
C LEU A 389 -28.68 -15.32 3.56
N LYS A 390 -28.61 -16.00 2.41
CA LYS A 390 -29.76 -16.74 1.87
C LYS A 390 -30.00 -18.03 2.61
N SER A 391 -31.26 -18.40 2.78
CA SER A 391 -31.61 -19.74 3.27
C SER A 391 -31.31 -20.80 2.19
N ASN A 392 -31.00 -22.03 2.62
CA ASN A 392 -30.72 -23.13 1.69
C ASN A 392 -31.89 -23.42 0.72
N ALA A 393 -33.13 -23.18 1.13
CA ALA A 393 -34.32 -23.35 0.30
C ALA A 393 -34.34 -22.39 -0.90
N GLU A 394 -33.83 -21.17 -0.72
CA GLU A 394 -33.77 -20.14 -1.77
C GLU A 394 -32.62 -20.41 -2.75
N ASN A 395 -31.52 -21.00 -2.28
CA ASN A 395 -30.34 -21.31 -3.10
C ASN A 395 -30.59 -22.43 -4.14
N ALA A 396 -31.41 -23.44 -3.79
CA ALA A 396 -31.71 -24.58 -4.68
C ALA A 396 -32.50 -24.20 -5.95
N SER A 397 -33.25 -23.09 -5.92
CA SER A 397 -34.05 -22.62 -7.07
C SER A 397 -33.21 -21.99 -8.20
N GLN A 398 -31.94 -21.64 -7.96
CA GLN A 398 -31.07 -20.99 -8.95
C GLN A 398 -30.02 -21.93 -9.58
N SER A 399 -29.87 -23.16 -9.09
CA SER A 399 -28.84 -24.10 -9.55
C SER A 399 -29.21 -24.90 -10.82
N SER A 400 -30.37 -24.64 -11.44
CA SER A 400 -30.93 -25.50 -12.49
C SER A 400 -30.49 -25.20 -13.94
N SER A 401 -29.41 -24.45 -14.18
CA SER A 401 -29.04 -24.06 -15.56
C SER A 401 -27.55 -24.12 -15.94
N ALA A 402 -26.71 -24.87 -15.22
CA ALA A 402 -25.30 -25.07 -15.61
C ALA A 402 -24.99 -26.56 -15.80
N THR A 403 -25.25 -27.09 -17.00
CA THR A 403 -24.80 -28.44 -17.39
C THR A 403 -23.33 -28.36 -17.82
N ILE A 404 -22.43 -28.59 -16.89
CA ILE A 404 -21.05 -29.03 -17.21
C ILE A 404 -21.07 -30.55 -17.11
N GLN A 405 -20.57 -31.24 -18.13
CA GLN A 405 -20.37 -32.70 -18.12
C GLN A 405 -19.00 -33.00 -17.50
N PRO A 406 -18.90 -33.42 -16.22
CA PRO A 406 -17.64 -33.95 -15.72
C PRO A 406 -17.43 -35.38 -16.23
N LYS A 407 -16.16 -35.74 -16.47
CA LYS A 407 -15.71 -37.12 -16.79
C LYS A 407 -15.75 -38.07 -15.58
N THR A 408 -16.37 -37.67 -14.48
CA THR A 408 -16.65 -38.49 -13.30
C THR A 408 -18.14 -38.85 -13.33
N PRO A 409 -18.54 -40.11 -13.04
CA PRO A 409 -19.96 -40.46 -13.04
C PRO A 409 -20.71 -39.64 -11.98
N VAL A 410 -21.39 -38.58 -12.43
CA VAL A 410 -22.16 -37.59 -11.64
C VAL A 410 -23.15 -38.26 -10.67
N TRP A 411 -23.62 -39.45 -11.03
CA TRP A 411 -24.60 -40.22 -10.26
C TRP A 411 -24.05 -40.73 -8.92
N ALA A 412 -22.75 -41.05 -8.82
CA ALA A 412 -22.16 -41.59 -7.59
C ALA A 412 -21.93 -40.50 -6.54
N THR A 413 -21.61 -39.28 -6.97
CA THR A 413 -21.34 -38.13 -6.08
C THR A 413 -22.63 -37.48 -5.58
N LEU A 414 -23.72 -37.53 -6.35
CA LEU A 414 -25.01 -36.93 -5.96
C LEU A 414 -25.80 -37.75 -4.93
N TRP A 415 -25.54 -39.06 -4.80
CA TRP A 415 -26.37 -39.97 -3.98
C TRP A 415 -25.64 -40.64 -2.81
N GLY A 416 -24.43 -40.20 -2.45
CA GLY A 416 -23.78 -40.58 -1.19
C GLY A 416 -23.80 -42.09 -0.90
N TRP A 417 -23.35 -42.93 -1.82
CA TRP A 417 -23.16 -44.36 -1.53
C TRP A 417 -21.82 -44.58 -0.84
N THR A 418 -21.84 -44.73 0.49
CA THR A 418 -20.75 -45.38 1.22
C THR A 418 -20.67 -46.85 0.80
N LEU A 419 -19.63 -47.22 0.05
CA LEU A 419 -19.25 -48.62 -0.14
C LEU A 419 -18.72 -49.16 1.19
N LEU A 420 -19.53 -49.96 1.88
CA LEU A 420 -19.04 -50.81 2.98
C LEU A 420 -18.10 -51.89 2.40
N PRO A 421 -16.91 -52.11 2.99
CA PRO A 421 -15.97 -53.11 2.50
C PRO A 421 -16.47 -54.53 2.81
N ARG A 422 -16.20 -55.46 1.89
CA ARG A 422 -16.30 -56.91 2.13
C ARG A 422 -15.02 -57.48 2.67
#